data_AF-A0A923EIG4-F1
#
_entry.id   AF-A0A923EIG4-F1
#
_cell.length_a   1.000
_cell.length_b   1.000
_cell.length_c   1.000
_cell.angle_alpha   90.00
_cell.angle_beta   90.00
_cell.angle_gamma   90.00
#
_symmetry.space_group_name_H-M   'P 1'
#
loop_
_entity.id
_entity.type
_entity.pdbx_description
1 polymer ?
#
loop_
_entity_poly.entity_id
_entity_poly.type
_entity_poly.pdbx_seq_one_letter_code
_entity_poly.pdbx_strand_id
1 'polypeptide(L)'
;MDDLIADSIFHPHMRRRISGTISHVYGHQEEAIRAIHAGWTTLVSTGTGSGKTECFLYPIVSKCLSLRDDGASAGISAVIVYPMNALAEDQLGRLRSLLAGTGIPFGMYVGKTPERENWVTGFRLPAGSSRADYEELAAKVRDEKRSETVHPPEEVCSREIMRTAGKQPRILLTNVKQLELLLTRQQDIELFTDARLDFLVFDEAHTFTGAQGAETACLIRRLRAFCGRKEQDSVCVATSATIVDGENPDAARDFASRFFGVSREDVTTVGEAYEPEVWTAGRTVPLASGSDPARLLNACVEAVEDETGEAVRKVYRELAGKALEEAVDWPVALHQALSKNELAFELSESLATPRALGDLPAELEQKVGHPVSEAEILTWLTLGAAARLDGRPLLRPVVHGFIRGISGAVVSFPAGGDAPRLWLAAEDEIEAAEGEGKHTHFPVTTCTVCGQHYLVSFLKDFEYTRREPGGGEADGDSHYWEPLESTLGGCRVILLDRLIGGSDDEDLEDHARTAPLHFCRHCGAIIRAC
;
A
#
# COMPACT_ATOMS: atom_id res chain seq x y z
N MET A 1 -13.52 -19.11 -9.62
CA MET A 1 -13.34 -18.39 -10.91
C MET A 1 -14.20 -18.97 -12.00
N ASP A 2 -14.08 -20.28 -12.23
CA ASP A 2 -14.86 -20.97 -13.26
C ASP A 2 -16.37 -20.89 -12.98
N ASP A 3 -16.79 -20.91 -11.71
CA ASP A 3 -18.20 -20.71 -11.32
C ASP A 3 -18.73 -19.33 -11.73
N LEU A 4 -17.96 -18.25 -11.51
CA LEU A 4 -18.36 -16.90 -11.95
C LEU A 4 -18.47 -16.78 -13.47
N ILE A 5 -17.71 -17.58 -14.23
CA ILE A 5 -17.81 -17.65 -15.69
C ILE A 5 -19.03 -18.49 -16.09
N ALA A 6 -19.25 -19.63 -15.43
CA ALA A 6 -20.40 -20.51 -15.67
C ALA A 6 -21.72 -19.78 -15.39
N ASP A 7 -21.76 -18.97 -14.33
CA ASP A 7 -22.88 -18.11 -13.95
C ASP A 7 -23.05 -16.89 -14.86
N SER A 8 -22.21 -16.72 -15.89
CA SER A 8 -22.20 -15.57 -16.82
C SER A 8 -21.97 -14.21 -16.14
N ILE A 9 -21.39 -14.20 -14.93
CA ILE A 9 -20.97 -12.98 -14.23
C ILE A 9 -19.67 -12.44 -14.81
N PHE A 10 -18.73 -13.34 -15.09
CA PHE A 10 -17.48 -13.03 -15.76
C PHE A 10 -17.48 -13.44 -17.22
N HIS A 11 -16.94 -12.55 -18.04
CA HIS A 11 -16.61 -12.84 -19.42
C HIS A 11 -15.62 -14.01 -19.50
N PRO A 12 -15.79 -15.00 -20.40
CA PRO A 12 -14.91 -16.18 -20.46
C PRO A 12 -13.42 -15.85 -20.61
N HIS A 13 -13.09 -14.73 -21.26
CA HIS A 13 -11.71 -14.28 -21.42
C HIS A 13 -11.02 -13.87 -20.10
N MET A 14 -11.77 -13.62 -19.02
CA MET A 14 -11.22 -13.30 -17.69
C MET A 14 -10.31 -14.40 -17.16
N ARG A 15 -10.58 -15.68 -17.47
CA ARG A 15 -9.74 -16.81 -17.03
C ARG A 15 -8.29 -16.72 -17.50
N ARG A 16 -8.07 -16.08 -18.66
CA ARG A 16 -6.75 -15.82 -19.25
C ARG A 16 -6.12 -14.52 -18.75
N ARG A 17 -6.84 -13.73 -17.96
CA ARG A 17 -6.39 -12.42 -17.44
C ARG A 17 -5.92 -12.54 -15.99
N ILE A 18 -6.64 -13.30 -15.19
CA ILE A 18 -6.28 -13.58 -13.80
C ILE A 18 -5.19 -14.67 -13.77
N SER A 19 -4.23 -14.55 -12.85
CA SER A 19 -3.13 -15.52 -12.70
C SER A 19 -3.67 -16.93 -12.50
N GLY A 20 -3.02 -17.93 -13.13
CA GLY A 20 -3.33 -19.34 -12.93
C GLY A 20 -3.17 -19.82 -11.49
N THR A 21 -2.39 -19.10 -10.67
CA THR A 21 -2.21 -19.36 -9.24
C THR A 21 -3.43 -18.98 -8.40
N ILE A 22 -4.31 -18.11 -8.91
CA ILE A 22 -5.55 -17.71 -8.23
C ILE A 22 -6.66 -18.67 -8.70
N SER A 23 -6.89 -19.75 -7.95
CA SER A 23 -7.95 -20.72 -8.23
C SER A 23 -9.33 -20.22 -7.79
N HIS A 24 -9.39 -19.43 -6.71
CA HIS A 24 -10.60 -18.85 -6.14
C HIS A 24 -10.37 -17.38 -5.75
N VAL A 25 -11.45 -16.59 -5.76
CA VAL A 25 -11.49 -15.25 -5.14
C VAL A 25 -11.82 -15.40 -3.66
N TYR A 26 -11.45 -14.41 -2.85
CA TYR A 26 -11.89 -14.35 -1.46
C TYR A 26 -13.41 -14.13 -1.37
N GLY A 27 -14.04 -14.54 -0.26
CA GLY A 27 -15.49 -14.42 -0.08
C GLY A 27 -16.01 -13.00 -0.29
N HIS A 28 -15.33 -12.00 0.30
CA HIS A 28 -15.68 -10.59 0.11
C HIS A 28 -15.52 -10.12 -1.35
N GLN A 29 -14.53 -10.65 -2.08
CA GLN A 29 -14.37 -10.34 -3.50
C GLN A 29 -15.53 -10.92 -4.30
N GLU A 30 -15.89 -12.18 -4.08
CA GLU A 30 -17.02 -12.82 -4.77
C GLU A 30 -18.35 -12.10 -4.48
N GLU A 31 -18.62 -11.77 -3.23
CA GLU A 31 -19.81 -11.01 -2.82
C GLU A 31 -19.89 -9.65 -3.52
N ALA A 32 -18.78 -8.88 -3.51
CA ALA A 32 -18.70 -7.61 -4.19
C ALA A 32 -18.87 -7.75 -5.72
N ILE A 33 -18.21 -8.73 -6.34
CA ILE A 33 -18.31 -9.00 -7.78
C ILE A 33 -19.76 -9.29 -8.17
N ARG A 34 -20.46 -10.14 -7.41
CA ARG A 34 -21.86 -10.50 -7.67
C ARG A 34 -22.78 -9.30 -7.48
N ALA A 35 -22.59 -8.52 -6.43
CA ALA A 35 -23.35 -7.29 -6.18
C ALA A 35 -23.18 -6.26 -7.31
N ILE A 36 -21.92 -5.97 -7.69
CA ILE A 36 -21.58 -5.03 -8.77
C ILE A 36 -22.16 -5.50 -10.10
N HIS A 37 -22.06 -6.79 -10.41
CA HIS A 37 -22.66 -7.37 -11.63
C HIS A 37 -24.18 -7.21 -11.66
N ALA A 38 -24.85 -7.37 -10.51
CA ALA A 38 -26.29 -7.20 -10.37
C ALA A 38 -26.74 -5.72 -10.34
N GLY A 39 -25.81 -4.76 -10.45
CA GLY A 39 -26.11 -3.34 -10.53
C GLY A 39 -26.15 -2.60 -9.18
N TRP A 40 -25.77 -3.25 -8.09
CA TRP A 40 -25.84 -2.67 -6.75
C TRP A 40 -24.69 -1.69 -6.51
N THR A 41 -25.01 -0.53 -5.92
CA THR A 41 -23.97 0.35 -5.39
C THR A 41 -23.29 -0.36 -4.23
N THR A 42 -21.97 -0.56 -4.32
CA THR A 42 -21.25 -1.45 -3.42
C THR A 42 -20.18 -0.68 -2.65
N LEU A 43 -20.23 -0.71 -1.32
CA LEU A 43 -19.14 -0.25 -0.47
C LEU A 43 -18.37 -1.45 0.08
N VAL A 44 -17.12 -1.59 -0.30
CA VAL A 44 -16.21 -2.65 0.16
C VAL A 44 -15.40 -2.12 1.34
N SER A 45 -15.63 -2.67 2.53
CA SER A 45 -14.94 -2.29 3.77
C SER A 45 -14.15 -3.46 4.32
N THR A 46 -12.89 -3.56 3.91
CA THR A 46 -11.99 -4.66 4.27
C THR A 46 -10.59 -4.13 4.57
N GLY A 47 -9.74 -4.91 5.21
CA GLY A 47 -8.39 -4.50 5.61
C GLY A 47 -7.50 -4.06 4.44
N THR A 48 -6.39 -3.40 4.76
CA THR A 48 -5.36 -3.09 3.74
C THR A 48 -4.73 -4.38 3.24
N GLY A 49 -4.51 -4.50 1.93
CA GLY A 49 -3.93 -5.71 1.34
C GLY A 49 -4.89 -6.89 1.18
N SER A 50 -6.18 -6.74 1.51
CA SER A 50 -7.17 -7.83 1.36
C SER A 50 -7.58 -8.13 -0.10
N GLY A 51 -7.17 -7.28 -1.05
CA GLY A 51 -7.57 -7.37 -2.46
C GLY A 51 -8.87 -6.62 -2.79
N LYS A 52 -9.06 -5.42 -2.22
CA LYS A 52 -10.19 -4.51 -2.54
C LYS A 52 -10.26 -4.12 -4.00
N THR A 53 -9.10 -3.94 -4.63
CA THR A 53 -9.02 -3.54 -6.04
C THR A 53 -9.70 -4.56 -6.94
N GLU A 54 -9.48 -5.86 -6.72
CA GLU A 54 -10.06 -6.93 -7.52
C GLU A 54 -11.59 -6.92 -7.51
N CYS A 55 -12.19 -6.48 -6.39
CA CYS A 55 -13.64 -6.41 -6.21
C CYS A 55 -14.31 -5.59 -7.30
N PHE A 56 -13.73 -4.44 -7.68
CA PHE A 56 -14.27 -3.59 -8.75
C PHE A 56 -13.56 -3.76 -10.09
N LEU A 57 -12.27 -4.06 -10.09
CA LEU A 57 -11.49 -4.09 -11.33
C LEU A 57 -11.90 -5.26 -12.22
N TYR A 58 -12.13 -6.45 -11.63
CA TYR A 58 -12.54 -7.63 -12.39
C TYR A 58 -13.92 -7.47 -13.06
N PRO A 59 -14.99 -7.03 -12.39
CA PRO A 59 -16.28 -6.83 -13.07
C PRO A 59 -16.21 -5.71 -14.12
N ILE A 60 -15.41 -4.65 -13.91
CA ILE A 60 -15.20 -3.61 -14.92
C ILE A 60 -14.53 -4.17 -16.17
N VAL A 61 -13.43 -4.92 -16.01
CA VAL A 61 -12.73 -5.53 -17.15
C VAL A 61 -13.64 -6.54 -17.87
N SER A 62 -14.39 -7.35 -17.12
CA SER A 62 -15.38 -8.29 -17.67
C SER A 62 -16.43 -7.58 -18.54
N LYS A 63 -16.99 -6.47 -18.05
CA LYS A 63 -17.95 -5.67 -18.82
C LYS A 63 -17.32 -5.06 -20.07
N CYS A 64 -16.09 -4.54 -19.97
CA CYS A 64 -15.39 -3.96 -21.11
C CYS A 64 -15.06 -4.99 -22.20
N LEU A 65 -14.76 -6.24 -21.82
CA LEU A 65 -14.59 -7.35 -22.76
C LEU A 65 -15.90 -7.67 -23.49
N SER A 66 -17.02 -7.67 -22.77
CA SER A 66 -18.34 -7.89 -23.38
C SER A 66 -18.68 -6.77 -24.36
N LEU A 67 -18.46 -5.50 -23.98
CA LEU A 67 -18.68 -4.34 -24.86
C LEU A 67 -17.81 -4.38 -26.12
N ARG A 68 -16.58 -4.88 -26.02
CA ARG A 68 -15.70 -5.09 -27.18
C ARG A 68 -16.28 -6.13 -28.13
N ASP A 69 -16.72 -7.26 -27.60
CA ASP A 69 -17.25 -8.37 -28.39
C ASP A 69 -18.60 -8.00 -29.05
N ASP A 70 -19.39 -7.14 -28.38
CA ASP A 70 -20.63 -6.55 -28.92
C ASP A 70 -20.40 -5.43 -29.96
N GLY A 71 -19.14 -5.00 -30.19
CA GLY A 71 -18.82 -3.90 -31.09
C GLY A 71 -19.35 -2.54 -30.63
N ALA A 72 -19.47 -2.33 -29.32
CA ALA A 72 -20.02 -1.10 -28.76
C ALA A 72 -19.17 0.13 -29.13
N SER A 73 -19.84 1.27 -29.38
CA SER A 73 -19.19 2.54 -29.73
C SER A 73 -18.15 2.95 -28.70
N ALA A 74 -17.12 3.69 -29.14
CA ALA A 74 -16.12 4.28 -28.26
C ALA A 74 -16.77 5.20 -27.20
N GLY A 75 -16.08 5.39 -26.08
CA GLY A 75 -16.57 6.21 -24.96
C GLY A 75 -16.24 5.60 -23.60
N ILE A 76 -16.14 6.43 -22.57
CA ILE A 76 -15.78 5.98 -21.22
C ILE A 76 -16.90 5.12 -20.64
N SER A 77 -16.57 3.91 -20.22
CA SER A 77 -17.46 3.00 -19.50
C SER A 77 -17.18 3.05 -17.99
N ALA A 78 -15.93 3.16 -17.57
CA ALA A 78 -15.55 3.24 -16.16
C ALA A 78 -14.69 4.47 -15.87
N VAL A 79 -15.02 5.20 -14.80
CA VAL A 79 -14.16 6.23 -14.21
C VAL A 79 -13.73 5.75 -12.83
N ILE A 80 -12.42 5.68 -12.60
CA ILE A 80 -11.82 5.29 -11.32
C ILE A 80 -11.06 6.48 -10.76
N VAL A 81 -11.50 6.93 -9.59
CA VAL A 81 -10.96 8.09 -8.89
C VAL A 81 -10.13 7.63 -7.70
N TYR A 82 -8.86 8.01 -7.72
CA TYR A 82 -7.92 7.78 -6.63
C TYR A 82 -7.63 9.10 -5.89
N PRO A 83 -7.38 9.07 -4.57
CA PRO A 83 -7.04 10.27 -3.80
C PRO A 83 -5.63 10.79 -4.13
N MET A 84 -4.71 9.91 -4.52
CA MET A 84 -3.30 10.23 -4.76
C MET A 84 -2.82 9.73 -6.12
N ASN A 85 -2.00 10.52 -6.80
CA ASN A 85 -1.44 10.14 -8.11
C ASN A 85 -0.57 8.89 -8.05
N ALA A 86 0.21 8.71 -6.98
CA ALA A 86 1.05 7.53 -6.80
C ALA A 86 0.22 6.24 -6.79
N LEU A 87 -0.94 6.26 -6.14
CA LEU A 87 -1.86 5.12 -6.13
C LEU A 87 -2.45 4.90 -7.53
N ALA A 88 -2.88 5.96 -8.23
CA ALA A 88 -3.37 5.85 -9.61
C ALA A 88 -2.32 5.25 -10.56
N GLU A 89 -1.03 5.59 -10.38
CA GLU A 89 0.08 5.07 -11.18
C GLU A 89 0.35 3.59 -10.94
N ASP A 90 0.31 3.16 -9.67
CA ASP A 90 0.42 1.75 -9.32
C ASP A 90 -0.71 0.94 -9.97
N GLN A 91 -1.95 1.45 -9.85
CA GLN A 91 -3.13 0.80 -10.44
C GLN A 91 -3.12 0.81 -11.97
N LEU A 92 -2.53 1.84 -12.60
CA LEU A 92 -2.30 1.85 -14.04
C LEU A 92 -1.36 0.71 -14.46
N GLY A 93 -0.31 0.44 -13.68
CA GLY A 93 0.59 -0.71 -13.89
C GLY A 93 -0.15 -2.05 -13.87
N ARG A 94 -1.07 -2.24 -12.92
CA ARG A 94 -1.92 -3.44 -12.83
C ARG A 94 -2.85 -3.58 -14.04
N LEU A 95 -3.44 -2.47 -14.49
CA LEU A 95 -4.28 -2.46 -15.70
C LEU A 95 -3.51 -2.82 -16.96
N ARG A 96 -2.27 -2.37 -17.13
CA ARG A 96 -1.43 -2.79 -18.27
C ARG A 96 -1.33 -4.30 -18.35
N SER A 97 -1.05 -4.95 -17.22
CA SER A 97 -0.94 -6.41 -17.15
C SER A 97 -2.28 -7.12 -17.46
N LEU A 98 -3.40 -6.57 -17.01
CA LEU A 98 -4.74 -7.14 -17.23
C LEU A 98 -5.26 -6.93 -18.67
N LEU A 99 -4.93 -5.78 -19.28
CA LEU A 99 -5.54 -5.33 -20.54
C LEU A 99 -4.63 -5.46 -21.76
N ALA A 100 -3.33 -5.71 -21.60
CA ALA A 100 -2.44 -5.95 -22.72
C ALA A 100 -2.96 -7.07 -23.64
N GLY A 101 -3.04 -6.78 -24.93
CA GLY A 101 -3.52 -7.70 -25.96
C GLY A 101 -5.03 -7.97 -25.90
N THR A 102 -5.81 -7.14 -25.21
CA THR A 102 -7.29 -7.26 -25.17
C THR A 102 -8.00 -6.33 -26.15
N GLY A 103 -7.33 -5.30 -26.65
CA GLY A 103 -7.95 -4.24 -27.46
C GLY A 103 -8.87 -3.30 -26.68
N ILE A 104 -8.94 -3.37 -25.34
CA ILE A 104 -9.74 -2.45 -24.52
C ILE A 104 -8.90 -1.22 -24.19
N PRO A 105 -9.23 -0.03 -24.73
CA PRO A 105 -8.43 1.15 -24.46
C PRO A 105 -8.59 1.61 -23.01
N PHE A 106 -7.50 2.00 -22.35
CA PHE A 106 -7.51 2.55 -20.99
C PHE A 106 -6.49 3.67 -20.87
N GLY A 107 -6.62 4.53 -19.87
CA GLY A 107 -5.66 5.61 -19.69
C GLY A 107 -5.84 6.36 -18.38
N MET A 108 -4.80 7.10 -18.01
CA MET A 108 -4.78 7.91 -16.80
C MET A 108 -4.66 9.39 -17.13
N TYR A 109 -5.63 10.18 -16.71
CA TYR A 109 -5.63 11.63 -16.85
C TYR A 109 -5.31 12.29 -15.50
N VAL A 110 -4.08 12.75 -15.37
CA VAL A 110 -3.56 13.49 -14.22
C VAL A 110 -2.77 14.73 -14.67
N GLY A 111 -2.30 15.53 -13.72
CA GLY A 111 -1.54 16.74 -14.00
C GLY A 111 -0.30 16.50 -14.87
N LYS A 112 0.35 15.34 -14.73
CA LYS A 112 1.55 14.92 -15.47
C LYS A 112 1.28 14.15 -16.76
N THR A 113 0.02 13.90 -17.14
CA THR A 113 -0.28 13.22 -18.42
C THR A 113 0.24 14.08 -19.58
N PRO A 114 1.08 13.53 -20.48
CA PRO A 114 1.59 14.25 -21.63
C PRO A 114 0.47 14.89 -22.46
N GLU A 115 0.66 16.14 -22.87
CA GLU A 115 -0.34 16.83 -23.70
C GLU A 115 -0.38 16.23 -25.11
N ARG A 116 0.79 15.93 -25.69
CA ARG A 116 0.96 15.41 -27.05
C ARG A 116 1.48 13.99 -27.07
N GLU A 117 1.10 13.24 -28.10
CA GLU A 117 1.49 11.84 -28.25
C GLU A 117 3.01 11.64 -28.40
N ASN A 118 3.69 12.56 -29.09
CA ASN A 118 5.14 12.52 -29.27
C ASN A 118 5.94 12.91 -28.01
N TRP A 119 5.28 13.32 -26.92
CA TRP A 119 5.89 13.60 -25.63
C TRP A 119 5.80 12.42 -24.65
N VAL A 120 5.14 11.33 -25.06
CA VAL A 120 5.09 10.10 -24.27
C VAL A 120 6.49 9.48 -24.26
N THR A 121 7.05 9.31 -23.07
CA THR A 121 8.35 8.65 -22.86
C THR A 121 8.16 7.16 -22.58
N GLY A 122 9.22 6.38 -22.77
CA GLY A 122 9.20 4.93 -22.54
C GLY A 122 9.02 4.10 -23.81
N PHE A 123 8.82 2.81 -23.64
CA PHE A 123 8.65 1.85 -24.72
C PHE A 123 7.20 1.63 -25.05
N ARG A 124 6.84 1.81 -26.32
CA ARG A 124 5.48 1.52 -26.79
C ARG A 124 5.47 0.28 -27.68
N LEU A 125 4.67 -0.69 -27.28
CA LEU A 125 4.46 -1.91 -28.06
C LEU A 125 3.63 -1.58 -29.33
N PRO A 126 3.91 -2.23 -30.46
CA PRO A 126 3.15 -2.04 -31.69
C PRO A 126 1.71 -2.56 -31.55
N ALA A 127 0.82 -2.04 -32.38
CA ALA A 127 -0.57 -2.52 -32.45
C ALA A 127 -0.61 -4.02 -32.77
N GLY A 128 -1.48 -4.76 -32.09
CA GLY A 128 -1.61 -6.22 -32.23
C GLY A 128 -0.66 -7.05 -31.35
N SER A 129 0.20 -6.40 -30.55
CA SER A 129 1.02 -7.09 -29.54
C SER A 129 0.15 -7.87 -28.56
N SER A 130 0.60 -9.07 -28.22
CA SER A 130 -0.05 -9.93 -27.23
C SER A 130 0.32 -9.54 -25.80
N ARG A 131 -0.39 -10.13 -24.84
CA ARG A 131 -0.03 -10.04 -23.42
C ARG A 131 1.38 -10.58 -23.15
N ALA A 132 1.76 -11.66 -23.81
CA ALA A 132 3.08 -12.27 -23.62
C ALA A 132 4.20 -11.32 -24.08
N ASP A 133 4.01 -10.63 -25.20
CA ASP A 133 4.97 -9.63 -25.70
C ASP A 133 5.14 -8.48 -24.70
N TYR A 134 4.05 -8.03 -24.08
CA TYR A 134 4.09 -7.02 -23.01
C TYR A 134 4.84 -7.52 -21.78
N GLU A 135 4.52 -8.71 -21.29
CA GLU A 135 5.14 -9.30 -20.10
C GLU A 135 6.64 -9.56 -20.30
N GLU A 136 7.04 -10.03 -21.48
CA GLU A 136 8.45 -10.25 -21.85
C GLU A 136 9.24 -8.94 -21.84
N LEU A 137 8.73 -7.89 -22.52
CA LEU A 137 9.41 -6.60 -22.56
C LEU A 137 9.44 -5.92 -21.19
N ALA A 138 8.34 -5.98 -20.44
CA ALA A 138 8.29 -5.44 -19.08
C ALA A 138 9.26 -6.17 -18.14
N ALA A 139 9.40 -7.50 -18.28
CA ALA A 139 10.38 -8.27 -17.54
C ALA A 139 11.81 -7.87 -17.91
N LYS A 140 12.12 -7.78 -19.21
CA LYS A 140 13.43 -7.34 -19.69
C LYS A 140 13.82 -5.96 -19.18
N VAL A 141 12.93 -4.97 -19.25
CA VAL A 141 13.18 -3.61 -18.74
C VAL A 141 13.45 -3.61 -17.23
N ARG A 142 12.68 -4.40 -16.47
CA ARG A 142 12.87 -4.56 -15.02
C ARG A 142 14.20 -5.23 -14.69
N ASP A 143 14.56 -6.30 -15.40
CA ASP A 143 15.78 -7.07 -15.17
C ASP A 143 17.04 -6.26 -15.55
N GLU A 144 16.93 -5.41 -16.59
CA GLU A 144 17.94 -4.42 -16.97
C GLU A 144 17.99 -3.20 -16.02
N LYS A 145 17.15 -3.15 -14.97
CA LYS A 145 17.02 -2.05 -13.99
C LYS A 145 16.81 -0.68 -14.65
N ARG A 146 16.05 -0.67 -15.74
CA ARG A 146 15.72 0.53 -16.51
C ARG A 146 14.52 1.24 -15.91
N SER A 147 14.49 2.57 -16.00
CA SER A 147 13.41 3.40 -15.45
C SER A 147 12.30 3.69 -16.45
N GLU A 148 12.51 3.33 -17.73
CA GLU A 148 11.53 3.52 -18.78
C GLU A 148 10.29 2.66 -18.58
N THR A 149 9.12 3.25 -18.82
CA THR A 149 7.84 2.53 -18.73
C THR A 149 7.55 1.77 -20.02
N VAL A 150 7.00 0.55 -19.91
CA VAL A 150 6.48 -0.21 -21.05
C VAL A 150 4.97 0.00 -21.16
N HIS A 151 4.52 0.46 -22.32
CA HIS A 151 3.14 0.79 -22.63
C HIS A 151 2.57 -0.22 -23.63
N PRO A 152 1.51 -0.98 -23.28
CA PRO A 152 0.79 -1.79 -24.25
C PRO A 152 0.04 -0.88 -25.25
N PRO A 153 -0.31 -1.37 -26.45
CA PRO A 153 -0.98 -0.56 -27.46
C PRO A 153 -2.36 -0.06 -27.02
N GLU A 154 -3.01 -0.74 -26.07
CA GLU A 154 -4.28 -0.32 -25.46
C GLU A 154 -4.17 0.90 -24.55
N GLU A 155 -2.98 1.26 -24.07
CA GLU A 155 -2.83 2.42 -23.19
C GLU A 155 -2.86 3.72 -24.01
N VAL A 156 -3.82 4.58 -23.70
CA VAL A 156 -3.93 5.94 -24.20
C VAL A 156 -3.10 6.85 -23.31
N CYS A 157 -1.89 7.17 -23.75
CA CYS A 157 -0.89 7.84 -22.90
C CYS A 157 -0.90 9.38 -22.96
N SER A 158 -1.65 10.00 -23.88
CA SER A 158 -1.64 11.47 -24.07
C SER A 158 -3.03 12.08 -24.12
N ARG A 159 -3.13 13.33 -23.66
CA ARG A 159 -4.40 14.08 -23.63
C ARG A 159 -4.96 14.33 -25.02
N GLU A 160 -4.09 14.62 -25.99
CA GLU A 160 -4.45 14.76 -27.41
C GLU A 160 -5.20 13.52 -27.93
N ILE A 161 -4.67 12.32 -27.69
CA ILE A 161 -5.34 11.09 -28.15
C ILE A 161 -6.61 10.82 -27.34
N MET A 162 -6.58 11.03 -26.02
CA MET A 162 -7.76 10.85 -25.17
C MET A 162 -8.96 11.71 -25.63
N ARG A 163 -8.71 12.93 -26.13
CA ARG A 163 -9.76 13.83 -26.63
C ARG A 163 -10.19 13.51 -28.07
N THR A 164 -9.40 12.72 -28.81
CA THR A 164 -9.72 12.39 -30.20
C THR A 164 -10.96 11.49 -30.24
N ALA A 165 -12.00 11.92 -30.96
CA ALA A 165 -13.23 11.15 -31.14
C ALA A 165 -12.93 9.73 -31.65
N GLY A 166 -13.50 8.72 -30.97
CA GLY A 166 -13.29 7.31 -31.28
C GLY A 166 -12.05 6.69 -30.62
N LYS A 167 -11.18 7.49 -29.99
CA LYS A 167 -9.95 7.03 -29.32
C LYS A 167 -9.98 7.23 -27.80
N GLN A 168 -11.13 7.63 -27.25
CA GLN A 168 -11.27 7.80 -25.80
C GLN A 168 -11.01 6.48 -25.06
N PRO A 169 -10.42 6.54 -23.86
CA PRO A 169 -10.26 5.35 -23.05
C PRO A 169 -11.63 4.80 -22.64
N ARG A 170 -11.77 3.47 -22.62
CA ARG A 170 -12.92 2.77 -22.05
C ARG A 170 -12.89 2.82 -20.52
N ILE A 171 -11.69 2.78 -19.94
CA ILE A 171 -11.44 2.89 -18.50
C ILE A 171 -10.54 4.10 -18.26
N LEU A 172 -11.05 5.10 -17.53
CA LEU A 172 -10.33 6.34 -17.20
C LEU A 172 -9.92 6.34 -15.73
N LEU A 173 -8.64 6.54 -15.46
CA LEU A 173 -8.09 6.72 -14.13
C LEU A 173 -7.80 8.21 -13.92
N THR A 174 -8.21 8.76 -12.78
CA THR A 174 -7.98 10.17 -12.47
C THR A 174 -8.03 10.43 -10.96
N ASN A 175 -7.99 11.69 -10.57
CA ASN A 175 -8.22 12.14 -9.20
C ASN A 175 -9.32 13.22 -9.19
N VAL A 176 -9.85 13.54 -8.00
CA VAL A 176 -10.97 14.48 -7.85
C VAL A 176 -10.68 15.84 -8.52
N LYS A 177 -9.50 16.41 -8.29
CA LYS A 177 -9.10 17.72 -8.84
C LYS A 177 -9.07 17.70 -10.37
N GLN A 178 -8.55 16.64 -10.96
CA GLN A 178 -8.43 16.52 -12.41
C GLN A 178 -9.79 16.22 -13.05
N LEU A 179 -10.63 15.41 -12.41
CA LEU A 179 -11.99 15.18 -12.84
C LEU A 179 -12.81 16.49 -12.86
N GLU A 180 -12.65 17.35 -11.86
CA GLU A 180 -13.30 18.66 -11.87
C GLU A 180 -12.82 19.56 -13.02
N LEU A 181 -11.52 19.59 -13.28
CA LEU A 181 -10.95 20.35 -14.40
C LEU A 181 -11.45 19.83 -15.75
N LEU A 182 -11.54 18.51 -15.90
CA LEU A 182 -12.04 17.83 -17.09
C LEU A 182 -13.50 18.23 -17.42
N LEU A 183 -14.33 18.44 -16.40
CA LEU A 183 -15.74 18.83 -16.57
C LEU A 183 -15.95 20.33 -16.80
N THR A 184 -14.92 21.16 -16.61
CA THR A 184 -15.03 22.62 -16.71
C THR A 184 -14.28 23.20 -17.91
N ARG A 185 -13.26 22.51 -18.42
CA ARG A 185 -12.45 22.95 -19.57
C ARG A 185 -13.11 22.58 -20.88
N GLN A 186 -13.37 23.59 -21.72
CA GLN A 186 -14.01 23.40 -23.02
C GLN A 186 -13.26 22.40 -23.92
N GLN A 187 -11.93 22.42 -23.91
CA GLN A 187 -11.08 21.52 -24.70
C GLN A 187 -11.16 20.04 -24.28
N ASP A 188 -11.63 19.75 -23.06
CA ASP A 188 -11.67 18.39 -22.51
C ASP A 188 -13.07 17.75 -22.66
N ILE A 189 -14.08 18.50 -23.11
CA ILE A 189 -15.47 18.03 -23.25
C ILE A 189 -15.57 16.78 -24.13
N GLU A 190 -14.80 16.72 -25.22
CA GLU A 190 -14.83 15.62 -26.19
C GLU A 190 -14.38 14.27 -25.61
N LEU A 191 -13.67 14.29 -24.49
CA LEU A 191 -13.26 13.08 -23.76
C LEU A 191 -14.47 12.27 -23.27
N PHE A 192 -15.58 12.93 -22.95
CA PHE A 192 -16.79 12.30 -22.42
C PHE A 192 -17.90 12.16 -23.46
N THR A 193 -17.62 12.49 -24.73
CA THR A 193 -18.55 12.19 -25.82
C THR A 193 -18.89 10.70 -25.82
N ASP A 194 -20.18 10.38 -25.87
CA ASP A 194 -20.72 9.01 -25.80
C ASP A 194 -20.30 8.22 -24.55
N ALA A 195 -19.86 8.89 -23.48
CA ALA A 195 -19.55 8.23 -22.21
C ALA A 195 -20.77 7.49 -21.67
N ARG A 196 -20.60 6.18 -21.46
CA ARG A 196 -21.61 5.28 -20.90
C ARG A 196 -21.71 5.43 -19.39
N LEU A 197 -20.56 5.64 -18.74
CA LEU A 197 -20.42 5.65 -17.28
C LEU A 197 -21.13 4.44 -16.63
N ASP A 198 -20.93 3.24 -17.15
CA ASP A 198 -21.46 2.02 -16.54
C ASP A 198 -20.90 1.84 -15.10
N PHE A 199 -19.69 2.35 -14.80
CA PHE A 199 -19.07 2.31 -13.47
C PHE A 199 -18.45 3.63 -13.02
N LEU A 200 -18.66 3.95 -11.73
CA LEU A 200 -17.99 5.05 -11.02
C LEU A 200 -17.35 4.50 -9.74
N VAL A 201 -16.01 4.48 -9.69
CA VAL A 201 -15.26 3.91 -8.57
C VAL A 201 -14.51 5.01 -7.83
N PHE A 202 -14.62 5.01 -6.51
CA PHE A 202 -13.88 5.90 -5.62
C PHE A 202 -13.09 5.04 -4.62
N ASP A 203 -11.79 4.97 -4.84
CA ASP A 203 -10.89 4.20 -4.00
C ASP A 203 -10.51 5.02 -2.75
N GLU A 204 -10.30 4.35 -1.63
CA GLU A 204 -10.00 4.98 -0.33
C GLU A 204 -11.02 6.06 0.07
N ALA A 205 -12.30 5.69 0.04
CA ALA A 205 -13.40 6.58 0.29
C ALA A 205 -13.39 7.23 1.70
N HIS A 206 -12.62 6.67 2.65
CA HIS A 206 -12.38 7.27 3.96
C HIS A 206 -11.66 8.62 3.89
N THR A 207 -11.00 8.93 2.79
CA THR A 207 -10.39 10.23 2.53
C THR A 207 -11.41 11.31 2.16
N PHE A 208 -12.62 10.94 1.72
CA PHE A 208 -13.68 11.86 1.32
C PHE A 208 -14.63 12.18 2.48
N THR A 209 -14.15 12.94 3.46
CA THR A 209 -14.94 13.34 4.64
C THR A 209 -15.20 14.85 4.69
N GLY A 210 -16.14 15.27 5.54
CA GLY A 210 -16.46 16.69 5.75
C GLY A 210 -16.83 17.44 4.46
N ALA A 211 -16.27 18.65 4.32
CA ALA A 211 -16.52 19.52 3.16
C ALA A 211 -16.02 18.89 1.85
N GLN A 212 -14.83 18.28 1.85
CA GLN A 212 -14.26 17.63 0.66
C GLN A 212 -15.13 16.47 0.17
N GLY A 213 -15.70 15.68 1.08
CA GLY A 213 -16.67 14.63 0.75
C GLY A 213 -17.93 15.18 0.10
N ALA A 214 -18.48 16.28 0.63
CA ALA A 214 -19.65 16.94 0.06
C ALA A 214 -19.39 17.52 -1.34
N GLU A 215 -18.24 18.15 -1.56
CA GLU A 215 -17.82 18.65 -2.87
C GLU A 215 -17.68 17.51 -3.90
N THR A 216 -17.05 16.40 -3.50
CA THR A 216 -16.89 15.22 -4.34
C THR A 216 -18.24 14.59 -4.69
N ALA A 217 -19.17 14.54 -3.74
CA ALA A 217 -20.53 14.09 -3.98
C ALA A 217 -21.24 14.97 -5.04
N CYS A 218 -21.08 16.30 -4.98
CA CYS A 218 -21.58 17.21 -6.01
C CYS A 218 -20.89 16.98 -7.37
N LEU A 219 -19.58 16.69 -7.38
CA LEU A 219 -18.83 16.37 -8.60
C LEU A 219 -19.36 15.10 -9.28
N ILE A 220 -19.69 14.04 -8.53
CA ILE A 220 -20.30 12.82 -9.05
C ILE A 220 -21.62 13.12 -9.78
N ARG A 221 -22.48 13.94 -9.16
CA ARG A 221 -23.76 14.35 -9.75
C ARG A 221 -23.56 15.17 -11.02
N ARG A 222 -22.59 16.09 -11.01
CA ARG A 222 -22.20 16.88 -12.19
C ARG A 222 -21.68 16.00 -13.32
N LEU A 223 -20.84 15.01 -13.03
CA LEU A 223 -20.32 14.07 -14.03
C LEU A 223 -21.45 13.30 -14.72
N ARG A 224 -22.36 12.71 -13.94
CA ARG A 224 -23.53 12.00 -14.48
C ARG A 224 -24.39 12.91 -15.36
N ALA A 225 -24.73 14.10 -14.86
CA ALA A 225 -25.53 15.08 -15.61
C ALA A 225 -24.83 15.51 -16.90
N PHE A 226 -23.51 15.75 -16.86
CA PHE A 226 -22.69 16.12 -18.01
C PHE A 226 -22.70 15.05 -19.10
N CYS A 227 -22.66 13.77 -18.71
CA CYS A 227 -22.74 12.63 -19.63
C CYS A 227 -24.18 12.22 -20.00
N GLY A 228 -25.20 12.95 -19.54
CA GLY A 228 -26.61 12.62 -19.79
C GLY A 228 -27.07 11.31 -19.13
N ARG A 229 -26.43 10.93 -18.03
CA ARG A 229 -26.71 9.69 -17.28
C ARG A 229 -27.49 9.97 -16.00
N LYS A 230 -28.34 9.03 -15.62
CA LYS A 230 -29.07 9.02 -14.36
C LYS A 230 -28.34 8.20 -13.30
N GLU A 231 -28.83 8.26 -12.07
CA GLU A 231 -28.26 7.51 -10.95
C GLU A 231 -28.24 5.99 -11.18
N GLN A 232 -29.31 5.45 -11.75
CA GLN A 232 -29.44 4.02 -12.08
C GLN A 232 -28.61 3.54 -13.29
N ASP A 233 -28.03 4.47 -14.07
CA ASP A 233 -27.25 4.11 -15.25
C ASP A 233 -25.79 3.77 -14.90
N SER A 234 -25.36 4.04 -13.66
CA SER A 234 -23.99 3.83 -13.21
C SER A 234 -23.95 3.01 -11.92
N VAL A 235 -23.20 1.91 -11.95
CA VAL A 235 -22.88 1.15 -10.75
C VAL A 235 -21.75 1.86 -10.00
N CYS A 236 -22.04 2.30 -8.78
CA CYS A 236 -21.06 2.99 -7.94
C CYS A 236 -20.33 2.03 -7.02
N VAL A 237 -19.02 2.18 -6.90
CA VAL A 237 -18.21 1.39 -5.98
C VAL A 237 -17.33 2.29 -5.13
N ALA A 238 -17.36 2.09 -3.82
CA ALA A 238 -16.44 2.70 -2.88
C ALA A 238 -15.62 1.62 -2.18
N THR A 239 -14.33 1.86 -1.96
CA THR A 239 -13.50 1.00 -1.10
C THR A 239 -13.07 1.78 0.13
N SER A 240 -12.92 1.10 1.25
CA SER A 240 -12.40 1.70 2.48
C SER A 240 -11.79 0.63 3.38
N ALA A 241 -10.87 1.04 4.26
CA ALA A 241 -10.38 0.18 5.33
C ALA A 241 -11.16 0.35 6.64
N THR A 242 -11.84 1.47 6.84
CA THR A 242 -12.23 1.93 8.19
C THR A 242 -13.62 2.60 8.28
N ILE A 243 -14.43 2.55 7.22
CA ILE A 243 -15.75 3.23 7.24
C ILE A 243 -16.83 2.43 7.98
N VAL A 244 -16.69 1.11 8.12
CA VAL A 244 -17.63 0.32 8.91
C VAL A 244 -17.33 0.53 10.40
N ASP A 245 -18.24 1.23 11.05
CA ASP A 245 -18.28 1.35 12.50
C ASP A 245 -18.91 0.07 13.08
N GLY A 246 -18.22 -0.58 14.02
CA GLY A 246 -18.73 -1.77 14.70
C GLY A 246 -20.01 -1.50 15.51
N GLU A 247 -20.25 -0.25 15.91
CA GLU A 247 -21.46 0.17 16.64
C GLU A 247 -22.63 0.56 15.71
N ASN A 248 -22.35 0.91 14.46
CA ASN A 248 -23.37 1.30 13.48
C ASN A 248 -23.12 0.66 12.09
N PRO A 249 -23.66 -0.56 11.86
CA PRO A 249 -23.52 -1.27 10.59
C PRO A 249 -24.06 -0.48 9.38
N ASP A 250 -25.03 0.39 9.62
CA ASP A 250 -25.68 1.19 8.58
C ASP A 250 -24.92 2.46 8.21
N ALA A 251 -23.94 2.89 9.02
CA ALA A 251 -23.19 4.13 8.77
C ALA A 251 -22.49 4.13 7.41
N ALA A 252 -21.91 2.99 7.04
CA ALA A 252 -21.25 2.81 5.75
C ALA A 252 -22.25 2.91 4.59
N ARG A 253 -23.43 2.31 4.74
CA ARG A 253 -24.51 2.34 3.76
C ARG A 253 -25.05 3.76 3.57
N ASP A 254 -25.28 4.46 4.67
CA ASP A 254 -25.73 5.85 4.69
C ASP A 254 -24.69 6.80 4.07
N PHE A 255 -23.41 6.57 4.34
CA PHE A 255 -22.32 7.31 3.70
C PHE A 255 -22.35 7.11 2.18
N ALA A 256 -22.35 5.87 1.70
CA ALA A 256 -22.34 5.56 0.28
C ALA A 256 -23.58 6.12 -0.44
N SER A 257 -24.77 6.01 0.16
CA SER A 257 -26.01 6.58 -0.38
C SER A 257 -25.89 8.09 -0.57
N ARG A 258 -25.42 8.83 0.44
CA ARG A 258 -25.24 10.29 0.34
C ARG A 258 -24.13 10.67 -0.64
N PHE A 259 -23.00 9.97 -0.59
CA PHE A 259 -21.82 10.24 -1.39
C PHE A 259 -22.12 10.09 -2.88
N PHE A 260 -22.66 8.93 -3.28
CA PHE A 260 -23.01 8.65 -4.67
C PHE A 260 -24.34 9.29 -5.11
N GLY A 261 -25.17 9.71 -4.16
CA GLY A 261 -26.50 10.24 -4.45
C GLY A 261 -27.40 9.19 -5.06
N VAL A 262 -27.55 8.06 -4.36
CA VAL A 262 -28.41 6.92 -4.74
C VAL A 262 -29.31 6.56 -3.55
N SER A 263 -30.42 5.86 -3.80
CA SER A 263 -31.27 5.35 -2.72
C SER A 263 -30.46 4.46 -1.78
N ARG A 264 -30.69 4.59 -0.46
CA ARG A 264 -30.10 3.69 0.53
C ARG A 264 -30.44 2.24 0.22
N GLU A 265 -31.65 1.99 -0.29
CA GLU A 265 -32.12 0.65 -0.64
C GLU A 265 -31.26 -0.01 -1.72
N ASP A 266 -30.62 0.76 -2.60
CA ASP A 266 -29.77 0.27 -3.70
C ASP A 266 -28.28 0.11 -3.33
N VAL A 267 -27.96 0.33 -2.06
CA VAL A 267 -26.59 0.20 -1.53
C VAL A 267 -26.43 -1.11 -0.76
N THR A 268 -25.37 -1.84 -1.07
CA THR A 268 -24.87 -2.97 -0.28
C THR A 268 -23.48 -2.67 0.28
N THR A 269 -23.19 -3.27 1.44
CA THR A 269 -21.91 -3.15 2.13
C THR A 269 -21.28 -4.53 2.25
N VAL A 270 -20.05 -4.67 1.77
CA VAL A 270 -19.31 -5.93 1.79
C VAL A 270 -18.16 -5.80 2.77
N GLY A 271 -18.14 -6.67 3.78
CA GLY A 271 -17.11 -6.73 4.82
C GLY A 271 -16.22 -7.96 4.71
N GLU A 272 -15.28 -8.10 5.64
CA GLU A 272 -14.53 -9.36 5.79
C GLU A 272 -15.32 -10.34 6.64
N ALA A 273 -15.47 -11.57 6.13
CA ALA A 273 -15.86 -12.71 6.93
C ALA A 273 -14.61 -13.56 7.18
N TYR A 274 -14.25 -13.71 8.46
CA TYR A 274 -13.17 -14.59 8.87
C TYR A 274 -13.73 -16.01 9.00
N GLU A 275 -13.10 -16.96 8.33
CA GLU A 275 -13.37 -18.37 8.55
C GLU A 275 -12.64 -18.79 9.83
N PRO A 276 -13.35 -19.28 10.86
CA PRO A 276 -12.71 -19.67 12.11
C PRO A 276 -11.76 -20.84 11.85
N GLU A 277 -10.58 -20.81 12.47
CA GLU A 277 -9.64 -21.93 12.39
C GLU A 277 -10.30 -23.23 12.90
N VAL A 278 -10.24 -24.28 12.08
CA VAL A 278 -10.77 -25.59 12.47
C VAL A 278 -9.76 -26.29 13.37
N TRP A 279 -9.89 -26.09 14.68
CA TRP A 279 -9.14 -26.82 15.69
C TRP A 279 -9.67 -28.23 15.88
N THR A 280 -8.78 -29.21 16.09
CA THR A 280 -9.21 -30.58 16.37
C THR A 280 -9.80 -30.68 17.79
N ALA A 281 -10.84 -31.49 18.01
CA ALA A 281 -11.46 -31.63 19.35
C ALA A 281 -10.59 -32.41 20.36
N GLY A 282 -9.69 -33.28 19.88
CA GLY A 282 -8.74 -34.05 20.71
C GLY A 282 -7.32 -33.48 20.63
N ARG A 283 -7.07 -32.36 21.30
CA ARG A 283 -5.75 -31.71 21.35
C ARG A 283 -4.86 -32.31 22.43
N THR A 284 -3.56 -32.20 22.24
CA THR A 284 -2.54 -32.67 23.19
C THR A 284 -1.68 -31.51 23.67
N VAL A 285 -1.50 -31.44 24.98
CA VAL A 285 -0.52 -30.54 25.60
C VAL A 285 0.89 -31.04 25.25
N PRO A 286 1.76 -30.21 24.66
CA PRO A 286 3.15 -30.60 24.42
C PRO A 286 3.87 -30.81 25.75
N LEU A 287 4.90 -31.66 25.77
CA LEU A 287 5.78 -31.74 26.93
C LEU A 287 6.69 -30.51 26.94
N ALA A 288 7.07 -30.03 28.13
CA ALA A 288 8.08 -28.98 28.25
C ALA A 288 9.36 -29.39 27.51
N SER A 289 9.82 -28.55 26.58
CA SER A 289 11.08 -28.81 25.88
C SER A 289 12.24 -28.73 26.86
N GLY A 290 13.15 -29.71 26.81
CA GLY A 290 14.42 -29.64 27.53
C GLY A 290 15.47 -28.77 26.84
N SER A 291 15.13 -28.16 25.71
CA SER A 291 16.02 -27.32 24.91
C SER A 291 16.03 -25.88 25.42
N ASP A 292 17.15 -25.17 25.23
CA ASP A 292 17.22 -23.72 25.47
C ASP A 292 16.25 -22.96 24.54
N PRO A 293 15.23 -22.28 25.08
CA PRO A 293 14.22 -21.58 24.28
C PRO A 293 14.77 -20.49 23.37
N ALA A 294 15.80 -19.75 23.79
CA ALA A 294 16.38 -18.69 22.98
C ALA A 294 17.11 -19.23 21.75
N ARG A 295 17.89 -20.31 21.94
CA ARG A 295 18.52 -21.04 20.83
C ARG A 295 17.49 -21.59 19.84
N LEU A 296 16.39 -22.14 20.37
CA LEU A 296 15.36 -22.76 19.55
C LEU A 296 14.58 -21.73 18.72
N LEU A 297 14.30 -20.55 19.29
CA LEU A 297 13.69 -19.43 18.57
C LEU A 297 14.57 -18.97 17.41
N ASN A 298 15.86 -18.73 17.64
CA ASN A 298 16.78 -18.31 16.58
C ASN A 298 16.85 -19.35 15.46
N ALA A 299 16.98 -20.63 15.81
CA ALA A 299 16.95 -21.72 14.84
C ALA A 299 15.61 -21.79 14.08
N CYS A 300 14.49 -21.47 14.74
CA CYS A 300 13.17 -21.46 14.10
C CYS A 300 13.03 -20.34 13.07
N VAL A 301 13.52 -19.14 13.37
CA VAL A 301 13.46 -17.99 12.46
C VAL A 301 14.23 -18.28 11.18
N GLU A 302 15.43 -18.87 11.28
CA GLU A 302 16.20 -19.31 10.11
C GLU A 302 15.52 -20.50 9.39
N ALA A 303 14.95 -21.44 10.15
CA ALA A 303 14.35 -22.65 9.60
C ALA A 303 13.14 -22.38 8.71
N VAL A 304 12.31 -21.38 9.03
CA VAL A 304 11.10 -21.10 8.22
C VAL A 304 11.40 -20.46 6.87
N GLU A 305 12.65 -20.04 6.62
CA GLU A 305 13.14 -19.57 5.31
C GLU A 305 13.63 -20.73 4.42
N ASP A 306 13.81 -21.94 4.97
CA ASP A 306 14.25 -23.13 4.24
C ASP A 306 13.10 -23.76 3.44
N GLU A 307 13.20 -23.72 2.10
CA GLU A 307 12.20 -24.31 1.19
C GLU A 307 12.05 -25.83 1.38
N THR A 308 13.10 -26.54 1.81
CA THR A 308 13.08 -28.00 1.97
C THR A 308 12.31 -28.44 3.22
N GLY A 309 12.23 -27.57 4.23
CA GLY A 309 11.56 -27.83 5.50
C GLY A 309 12.28 -28.81 6.43
N GLU A 310 13.50 -29.24 6.11
CA GLU A 310 14.27 -30.14 6.99
C GLU A 310 14.60 -29.46 8.33
N ALA A 311 14.97 -28.17 8.27
CA ALA A 311 15.23 -27.37 9.46
C ALA A 311 13.96 -27.22 10.32
N VAL A 312 12.80 -26.97 9.69
CA VAL A 312 11.50 -26.85 10.37
C VAL A 312 11.14 -28.15 11.09
N ARG A 313 11.33 -29.31 10.43
CA ARG A 313 11.08 -30.63 11.02
C ARG A 313 11.95 -30.88 12.25
N LYS A 314 13.21 -30.44 12.24
CA LYS A 314 14.13 -30.55 13.38
C LYS A 314 13.67 -29.67 14.54
N VAL A 315 13.39 -28.40 14.28
CA VAL A 315 12.90 -27.45 15.30
C VAL A 315 11.61 -27.95 15.93
N TYR A 316 10.63 -28.38 15.13
CA TYR A 316 9.37 -28.92 15.65
C TYR A 316 9.59 -30.18 16.52
N ARG A 317 10.53 -31.06 16.14
CA ARG A 317 10.87 -32.25 16.93
C ARG A 317 11.49 -31.89 18.28
N GLU A 318 12.38 -30.91 18.31
CA GLU A 318 13.00 -30.42 19.56
C GLU A 318 11.98 -29.68 20.45
N LEU A 319 11.01 -28.98 19.86
CA LEU A 319 9.98 -28.23 20.57
C LEU A 319 8.86 -29.13 21.11
N ALA A 320 8.26 -29.95 20.24
CA ALA A 320 7.05 -30.72 20.53
C ALA A 320 7.33 -32.17 20.97
N GLY A 321 8.58 -32.64 20.85
CA GLY A 321 8.97 -34.02 21.13
C GLY A 321 8.41 -35.04 20.14
N LYS A 322 7.82 -34.60 19.01
CA LYS A 322 7.18 -35.44 17.99
C LYS A 322 7.72 -35.11 16.60
N ALA A 323 7.79 -36.10 15.72
CA ALA A 323 8.14 -35.88 14.33
C ALA A 323 6.90 -35.48 13.50
N LEU A 324 7.10 -34.61 12.51
CA LEU A 324 6.11 -34.33 11.47
C LEU A 324 6.06 -35.49 10.47
N GLU A 325 4.91 -35.66 9.82
CA GLU A 325 4.72 -36.69 8.79
C GLU A 325 5.58 -36.41 7.54
N GLU A 326 6.42 -37.37 7.13
CA GLU A 326 7.40 -37.19 6.04
C GLU A 326 6.79 -37.30 4.64
N ALA A 327 5.68 -38.03 4.50
CA ALA A 327 5.01 -38.22 3.20
C ALA A 327 4.17 -37.02 2.74
N VAL A 328 4.03 -36.00 3.60
CA VAL A 328 3.24 -34.80 3.38
C VAL A 328 4.16 -33.60 3.29
N ASP A 329 3.84 -32.67 2.38
CA ASP A 329 4.54 -31.39 2.27
C ASP A 329 4.64 -30.69 3.64
N TRP A 330 5.81 -30.17 3.98
CA TRP A 330 6.12 -29.78 5.36
C TRP A 330 5.18 -28.69 5.92
N PRO A 331 4.70 -27.68 5.16
CA PRO A 331 3.77 -26.69 5.68
C PRO A 331 2.43 -27.32 6.07
N VAL A 332 1.97 -28.29 5.27
CA VAL A 332 0.71 -29.02 5.49
C VAL A 332 0.87 -29.97 6.67
N ALA A 333 1.98 -30.70 6.76
CA ALA A 333 2.29 -31.57 7.89
C ALA A 333 2.36 -30.79 9.21
N LEU A 334 2.99 -29.61 9.19
CA LEU A 334 3.08 -28.72 10.35
C LEU A 334 1.68 -28.19 10.74
N HIS A 335 0.85 -27.80 9.78
CA HIS A 335 -0.54 -27.38 10.03
C HIS A 335 -1.37 -28.48 10.72
N GLN A 336 -1.31 -29.71 10.20
CA GLN A 336 -2.01 -30.85 10.80
C GLN A 336 -1.52 -31.19 12.22
N ALA A 337 -0.24 -30.96 12.49
CA ALA A 337 0.35 -31.22 13.80
C ALA A 337 -0.01 -30.12 14.82
N LEU A 338 0.05 -28.85 14.41
CA LEU A 338 -0.27 -27.70 15.26
C LEU A 338 -1.76 -27.55 15.54
N SER A 339 -2.65 -27.90 14.61
CA SER A 339 -4.11 -27.92 14.84
C SER A 339 -4.56 -28.93 15.91
N LYS A 340 -3.66 -29.82 16.36
CA LYS A 340 -3.84 -30.77 17.46
C LYS A 340 -3.05 -30.38 18.72
N ASN A 341 -2.41 -29.22 18.74
CA ASN A 341 -1.56 -28.77 19.84
C ASN A 341 -2.33 -27.81 20.75
N GLU A 342 -2.39 -28.12 22.06
CA GLU A 342 -3.14 -27.30 23.03
C GLU A 342 -2.51 -25.92 23.23
N LEU A 343 -1.18 -25.83 23.25
CA LEU A 343 -0.48 -24.56 23.47
C LEU A 343 -0.69 -23.62 22.28
N ALA A 344 -0.67 -24.13 21.05
CA ALA A 344 -0.99 -23.34 19.86
C ALA A 344 -2.45 -22.83 19.86
N PHE A 345 -3.39 -23.65 20.33
CA PHE A 345 -4.80 -23.27 20.50
C PHE A 345 -4.96 -22.19 21.58
N GLU A 346 -4.34 -22.37 22.75
CA GLU A 346 -4.43 -21.40 23.82
C GLU A 346 -3.78 -20.06 23.44
N LEU A 347 -2.71 -20.09 22.65
CA LEU A 347 -2.14 -18.88 22.06
C LEU A 347 -3.12 -18.17 21.12
N SER A 348 -3.87 -18.89 20.29
CA SER A 348 -4.86 -18.25 19.40
C SER A 348 -6.01 -17.62 20.19
N GLU A 349 -6.49 -18.30 21.23
CA GLU A 349 -7.56 -17.78 22.10
C GLU A 349 -7.09 -16.57 22.91
N SER A 350 -5.93 -16.65 23.56
CA SER A 350 -5.39 -15.58 24.41
C SER A 350 -4.98 -14.34 23.60
N LEU A 351 -4.63 -14.51 22.31
CA LEU A 351 -4.24 -13.42 21.40
C LEU A 351 -5.35 -12.97 20.43
N ALA A 352 -6.60 -13.36 20.69
CA ALA A 352 -7.76 -12.84 19.94
C ALA A 352 -7.94 -11.32 20.10
N THR A 353 -7.39 -10.74 21.18
CA THR A 353 -7.25 -9.29 21.37
C THR A 353 -5.79 -8.90 21.59
N PRO A 354 -5.39 -7.64 21.31
CA PRO A 354 -4.02 -7.20 21.55
C PRO A 354 -3.63 -7.34 23.02
N ARG A 355 -2.51 -8.03 23.27
CA ARG A 355 -1.96 -8.33 24.60
C ARG A 355 -0.46 -8.03 24.64
N ALA A 356 0.07 -7.71 25.82
CA ALA A 356 1.52 -7.64 26.00
C ALA A 356 2.11 -9.05 26.05
N LEU A 357 3.22 -9.28 25.33
CA LEU A 357 3.86 -10.59 25.24
C LEU A 357 4.27 -11.14 26.62
N GLY A 358 4.77 -10.27 27.51
CA GLY A 358 5.20 -10.64 28.86
C GLY A 358 4.09 -11.10 29.80
N ASP A 359 2.81 -10.87 29.46
CA ASP A 359 1.68 -11.35 30.26
C ASP A 359 1.32 -12.81 29.96
N LEU A 360 1.75 -13.35 28.81
CA LEU A 360 1.35 -14.68 28.35
C LEU A 360 2.02 -15.84 29.09
N PRO A 361 3.31 -15.81 29.48
CA PRO A 361 3.96 -16.92 30.18
C PRO A 361 3.19 -17.44 31.40
N ALA A 362 2.76 -16.54 32.29
CA ALA A 362 2.04 -16.88 33.52
C ALA A 362 0.64 -17.44 33.25
N GLU A 363 -0.04 -16.93 32.22
CA GLU A 363 -1.36 -17.43 31.81
C GLU A 363 -1.24 -18.83 31.19
N LEU A 364 -0.29 -19.03 30.27
CA LEU A 364 -0.11 -20.32 29.60
C LEU A 364 0.33 -21.40 30.58
N GLU A 365 1.22 -21.09 31.53
CA GLU A 365 1.63 -22.05 32.56
C GLU A 365 0.43 -22.59 33.36
N GLN A 366 -0.57 -21.75 33.67
CA GLN A 366 -1.79 -22.20 34.35
C GLN A 366 -2.64 -23.14 33.49
N LYS A 367 -2.63 -22.96 32.17
CA LYS A 367 -3.44 -23.73 31.22
C LYS A 367 -2.77 -25.05 30.83
N VAL A 368 -1.46 -25.03 30.55
CA VAL A 368 -0.71 -26.21 30.08
C VAL A 368 -0.02 -26.99 31.20
N GLY A 369 0.11 -26.42 32.40
CA GLY A 369 0.63 -27.10 33.58
C GLY A 369 2.17 -27.21 33.64
N HIS A 370 2.90 -26.45 32.83
CA HIS A 370 4.35 -26.31 32.90
C HIS A 370 4.79 -24.89 32.50
N PRO A 371 5.98 -24.43 32.92
CA PRO A 371 6.50 -23.12 32.52
C PRO A 371 6.64 -23.01 30.99
N VAL A 372 6.25 -21.85 30.45
CA VAL A 372 6.39 -21.50 29.04
C VAL A 372 7.07 -20.14 28.96
N SER A 373 8.19 -20.04 28.23
CA SER A 373 8.94 -18.78 28.09
C SER A 373 8.44 -17.91 26.94
N GLU A 374 8.77 -16.62 26.93
CA GLU A 374 8.50 -15.73 25.78
C GLU A 374 9.14 -16.25 24.49
N ALA A 375 10.37 -16.77 24.56
CA ALA A 375 11.05 -17.32 23.39
C ALA A 375 10.35 -18.58 22.86
N GLU A 376 9.79 -19.41 23.75
CA GLU A 376 8.99 -20.57 23.35
C GLU A 376 7.68 -20.13 22.68
N ILE A 377 6.98 -19.14 23.24
CA ILE A 377 5.76 -18.56 22.64
C ILE A 377 6.06 -18.05 21.23
N LEU A 378 7.11 -17.25 21.07
CA LEU A 378 7.52 -16.75 19.76
C LEU A 378 7.86 -17.88 18.79
N THR A 379 8.46 -18.97 19.28
CA THR A 379 8.73 -20.17 18.45
C THR A 379 7.42 -20.78 17.95
N TRP A 380 6.42 -20.97 18.82
CA TRP A 380 5.11 -21.51 18.42
C TRP A 380 4.37 -20.59 17.44
N LEU A 381 4.42 -19.27 17.64
CA LEU A 381 3.82 -18.29 16.73
C LEU A 381 4.50 -18.31 15.35
N THR A 382 5.83 -18.39 15.31
CA THR A 382 6.61 -18.49 14.06
C THR A 382 6.29 -19.77 13.29
N LEU A 383 6.24 -20.92 13.98
CA LEU A 383 5.82 -22.18 13.36
C LEU A 383 4.36 -22.15 12.89
N GLY A 384 3.46 -21.54 13.67
CA GLY A 384 2.06 -21.37 13.29
C GLY A 384 1.86 -20.48 12.04
N ALA A 385 2.71 -19.46 11.86
CA ALA A 385 2.72 -18.64 10.66
C ALA A 385 3.29 -19.37 9.43
N ALA A 386 4.23 -20.30 9.63
CA ALA A 386 4.79 -21.15 8.58
C ALA A 386 3.89 -22.34 8.21
N ALA A 387 3.04 -22.78 9.12
CA ALA A 387 2.12 -23.91 8.94
C ALA A 387 0.97 -23.55 8.00
N ARG A 388 0.95 -24.08 6.77
CA ARG A 388 -0.03 -23.69 5.74
C ARG A 388 -0.88 -24.86 5.26
N LEU A 389 -2.19 -24.61 5.13
CA LEU A 389 -3.13 -25.47 4.41
C LEU A 389 -3.80 -24.65 3.31
N ASP A 390 -3.75 -25.13 2.07
CA ASP A 390 -4.25 -24.39 0.90
C ASP A 390 -3.70 -22.95 0.80
N GLY A 391 -2.43 -22.77 1.19
CA GLY A 391 -1.75 -21.47 1.21
C GLY A 391 -2.11 -20.56 2.39
N ARG A 392 -3.05 -20.95 3.26
CA ARG A 392 -3.47 -20.18 4.44
C ARG A 392 -2.68 -20.62 5.68
N PRO A 393 -2.05 -19.69 6.43
CA PRO A 393 -1.35 -20.02 7.66
C PRO A 393 -2.33 -20.37 8.79
N LEU A 394 -1.93 -21.28 9.69
CA LEU A 394 -2.72 -21.66 10.87
C LEU A 394 -2.82 -20.51 11.89
N LEU A 395 -1.71 -19.81 12.14
CA LEU A 395 -1.68 -18.62 13.00
C LEU A 395 -1.24 -17.40 12.19
N ARG A 396 -1.87 -16.26 12.44
CA ARG A 396 -1.51 -14.96 11.84
C ARG A 396 -1.14 -13.96 12.93
N PRO A 397 0.02 -14.13 13.59
CA PRO A 397 0.42 -13.22 14.66
C PRO A 397 0.54 -11.79 14.10
N VAL A 398 -0.23 -10.87 14.66
CA VAL A 398 -0.16 -9.43 14.33
C VAL A 398 0.65 -8.74 15.43
N VAL A 399 1.84 -8.28 15.09
CA VAL A 399 2.70 -7.53 16.01
C VAL A 399 2.36 -6.05 15.92
N HIS A 400 1.87 -5.48 17.02
CA HIS A 400 1.61 -4.05 17.14
C HIS A 400 2.83 -3.35 17.73
N GLY A 401 3.59 -2.65 16.89
CA GLY A 401 4.70 -1.80 17.30
C GLY A 401 4.23 -0.36 17.48
N PHE A 402 4.16 0.11 18.73
CA PHE A 402 3.86 1.52 19.00
C PHE A 402 5.17 2.31 19.07
N ILE A 403 5.43 3.09 18.03
CA ILE A 403 6.59 3.98 17.97
C ILE A 403 6.08 5.42 18.08
N ARG A 404 6.28 6.03 19.25
CA ARG A 404 6.02 7.46 19.44
C ARG A 404 7.29 8.23 19.08
N GLY A 405 7.27 8.95 17.95
CA GLY A 405 8.26 10.00 17.72
C GLY A 405 8.16 11.06 18.81
N ILE A 406 9.29 11.66 19.21
CA ILE A 406 9.30 12.72 20.22
C ILE A 406 8.81 14.01 19.55
N SER A 407 7.48 14.16 19.42
CA SER A 407 6.86 15.37 18.89
C SER A 407 7.31 16.57 19.73
N GLY A 408 7.93 17.56 19.07
CA GLY A 408 8.48 18.76 19.72
C GLY A 408 9.98 18.71 20.00
N ALA A 409 10.66 17.58 19.81
CA ALA A 409 12.09 17.49 20.07
C ALA A 409 12.95 18.23 19.03
N VAL A 410 13.90 19.01 19.53
CA VAL A 410 14.86 19.77 18.73
C VAL A 410 16.27 19.57 19.26
N VAL A 411 17.27 19.68 18.39
CA VAL A 411 18.68 19.71 18.79
C VAL A 411 19.25 21.09 18.48
N SER A 412 19.94 21.67 19.45
CA SER A 412 20.68 22.93 19.30
C SER A 412 22.18 22.72 19.54
N PHE A 413 22.98 23.63 18.98
CA PHE A 413 24.45 23.58 19.00
C PHE A 413 25.02 24.87 19.61
N PRO A 414 24.99 25.01 20.95
CA PRO A 414 25.40 26.25 21.62
C PRO A 414 26.87 26.61 21.39
N ALA A 415 27.19 27.91 21.45
CA ALA A 415 28.56 28.39 21.34
C ALA A 415 29.36 28.05 22.61
N GLY A 416 30.60 27.56 22.46
CA GLY A 416 31.47 27.21 23.59
C GLY A 416 31.19 25.86 24.28
N GLY A 417 30.23 25.08 23.77
CA GLY A 417 30.02 23.69 24.17
C GLY A 417 30.64 22.69 23.18
N ASP A 418 31.14 21.58 23.70
CA ASP A 418 31.75 20.48 22.91
C ASP A 418 30.72 19.47 22.39
N ALA A 419 29.43 19.60 22.74
CA ALA A 419 28.39 18.61 22.40
C ALA A 419 27.03 19.25 22.02
N PRO A 420 26.25 18.59 21.14
CA PRO A 420 24.87 18.98 20.84
C PRO A 420 23.98 18.84 22.09
N ARG A 421 22.96 19.70 22.20
CA ARG A 421 21.92 19.61 23.25
C ARG A 421 20.59 19.19 22.64
N LEU A 422 20.01 18.12 23.17
CA LEU A 422 18.67 17.67 22.84
C LEU A 422 17.66 18.30 23.80
N TRP A 423 16.58 18.82 23.24
CA TRP A 423 15.43 19.36 23.93
C TRP A 423 14.21 18.55 23.54
N LEU A 424 13.32 18.25 24.48
CA LEU A 424 12.11 17.45 24.23
C LEU A 424 10.92 18.32 23.79
N ALA A 425 11.04 19.64 23.98
CA ALA A 425 10.12 20.66 23.50
C ALA A 425 10.94 21.85 22.98
N ALA A 426 10.49 22.49 21.90
CA ALA A 426 11.17 23.66 21.32
C ALA A 426 11.01 24.89 22.23
N GLU A 427 9.91 24.97 22.96
CA GLU A 427 9.61 26.04 23.92
C GLU A 427 10.64 26.09 25.06
N ASP A 428 11.00 24.92 25.61
CA ASP A 428 11.99 24.80 26.69
C ASP A 428 13.39 25.29 26.25
N GLU A 429 13.74 25.09 24.97
CA GLU A 429 14.98 25.59 24.38
C GLU A 429 14.97 27.12 24.30
N ILE A 430 13.85 27.69 23.82
CA ILE A 430 13.68 29.13 23.65
C ILE A 430 13.74 29.84 25.01
N GLU A 431 13.08 29.30 26.03
CA GLU A 431 13.12 29.84 27.40
C GLU A 431 14.53 29.78 28.01
N ALA A 432 15.25 28.68 27.77
CA ALA A 432 16.62 28.53 28.27
C ALA A 432 17.64 29.46 27.56
N ALA A 433 17.33 29.92 26.35
CA ALA A 433 18.20 30.74 25.51
C ALA A 433 18.04 32.26 25.71
N GLU A 434 17.14 32.75 26.57
CA GLU A 434 16.87 34.20 26.76
C GLU A 434 18.07 35.05 27.28
N GLY A 435 19.26 34.46 27.47
CA GLY A 435 20.50 35.17 27.84
C GLY A 435 21.73 34.91 26.95
N GLU A 436 21.72 33.88 26.09
CA GLU A 436 22.84 33.53 25.20
C GLU A 436 22.34 33.55 23.75
N GLY A 437 23.02 34.27 22.87
CA GLY A 437 22.50 34.69 21.56
C GLY A 437 21.78 33.58 20.75
N LYS A 438 20.66 33.95 20.11
CA LYS A 438 19.78 33.07 19.33
C LYS A 438 20.55 32.05 18.48
N HIS A 439 20.39 30.78 18.79
CA HIS A 439 20.97 29.66 18.05
C HIS A 439 19.93 29.04 17.12
N THR A 440 20.40 28.37 16.07
CA THR A 440 19.53 27.56 15.23
C THR A 440 19.25 26.23 15.94
N HIS A 441 18.01 25.75 15.84
CA HIS A 441 17.62 24.43 16.33
C HIS A 441 17.06 23.60 15.17
N PHE A 442 17.34 22.30 15.20
CA PHE A 442 16.89 21.37 14.18
C PHE A 442 15.89 20.39 14.77
N PRO A 443 14.68 20.27 14.19
CA PRO A 443 13.78 19.18 14.51
C PRO A 443 14.47 17.84 14.32
N VAL A 444 14.36 16.97 15.33
CA VAL A 444 14.91 15.61 15.26
C VAL A 444 13.84 14.64 14.82
N THR A 445 14.19 13.80 13.85
CA THR A 445 13.36 12.67 13.42
C THR A 445 14.17 11.38 13.50
N THR A 446 13.52 10.23 13.58
CA THR A 446 14.20 8.92 13.62
C THR A 446 13.60 7.95 12.60
N CYS A 447 14.44 7.11 12.00
CA CYS A 447 14.03 5.98 11.19
C CYS A 447 13.39 4.93 12.09
N THR A 448 12.18 4.52 11.78
CA THR A 448 11.41 3.54 12.56
C THR A 448 11.90 2.10 12.39
N VAL A 449 12.83 1.84 11.46
CA VAL A 449 13.37 0.51 11.17
C VAL A 449 14.76 0.32 11.78
N CYS A 450 15.71 1.23 11.53
CA CYS A 450 17.10 1.09 11.99
C CYS A 450 17.47 2.01 13.17
N GLY A 451 16.57 2.89 13.61
CA GLY A 451 16.84 3.84 14.69
C GLY A 451 17.72 5.03 14.30
N GLN A 452 18.09 5.18 13.02
CA GLN A 452 18.89 6.32 12.53
C GLN A 452 18.18 7.62 12.86
N HIS A 453 18.88 8.57 13.47
CA HIS A 453 18.33 9.90 13.69
C HIS A 453 18.70 10.81 12.51
N TYR A 454 17.83 11.79 12.27
CA TYR A 454 18.04 12.81 11.25
C TYR A 454 17.63 14.18 11.79
N LEU A 455 18.42 15.17 11.43
CA LEU A 455 18.13 16.58 11.66
C LEU A 455 17.41 17.13 10.42
N VAL A 456 16.34 17.88 10.63
CA VAL A 456 15.55 18.44 9.52
C VAL A 456 15.84 19.93 9.37
N SER A 457 16.07 20.39 8.14
CA SER A 457 16.15 21.81 7.79
C SER A 457 15.30 22.08 6.53
N PHE A 458 15.05 23.36 6.24
CA PHE A 458 14.38 23.80 5.03
C PHE A 458 15.18 24.92 4.40
N LEU A 459 15.56 24.76 3.13
CA LEU A 459 16.51 25.62 2.44
C LEU A 459 15.92 26.18 1.16
N LYS A 460 16.28 27.44 0.86
CA LYS A 460 15.96 28.10 -0.38
C LYS A 460 16.78 27.50 -1.54
N ASP A 461 16.11 27.21 -2.66
CA ASP A 461 16.74 26.78 -3.92
C ASP A 461 17.72 25.61 -3.77
N PHE A 462 17.43 24.64 -2.90
CA PHE A 462 18.28 23.46 -2.68
C PHE A 462 17.86 22.28 -3.56
N GLU A 463 18.82 21.68 -4.28
CA GLU A 463 18.62 20.50 -5.11
C GLU A 463 19.65 19.41 -4.77
N TYR A 464 19.21 18.14 -4.68
CA TYR A 464 20.12 17.01 -4.45
C TYR A 464 19.68 15.77 -5.22
N THR A 465 20.44 15.40 -6.26
CA THR A 465 20.15 14.27 -7.15
C THR A 465 21.06 13.05 -6.92
N ARG A 466 21.54 12.87 -5.67
CA ARG A 466 22.42 11.74 -5.24
C ARG A 466 23.83 11.73 -5.84
N ARG A 467 24.35 12.88 -6.27
CA ARG A 467 25.78 13.03 -6.61
C ARG A 467 26.39 14.19 -5.84
N GLU A 468 25.86 15.39 -6.03
CA GLU A 468 26.32 16.60 -5.35
C GLU A 468 25.15 17.54 -5.02
N PRO A 469 25.23 18.31 -3.93
CA PRO A 469 24.30 19.41 -3.65
C PRO A 469 24.41 20.50 -4.73
N GLY A 470 23.26 20.92 -5.26
CA GLY A 470 23.12 21.96 -6.27
C GLY A 470 22.18 23.08 -5.83
N GLY A 471 22.13 24.13 -6.64
CA GLY A 471 21.38 25.36 -6.35
C GLY A 471 22.07 26.25 -5.32
N GLY A 472 21.30 27.03 -4.57
CA GLY A 472 21.81 28.04 -3.64
C GLY A 472 22.54 29.20 -4.34
N GLU A 473 23.32 29.93 -3.56
CA GLU A 473 24.14 31.04 -4.04
C GLU A 473 25.63 30.70 -3.93
N ALA A 474 26.41 31.02 -4.96
CA ALA A 474 27.83 30.74 -5.02
C ALA A 474 28.65 31.98 -4.62
N ASP A 475 29.62 31.80 -3.73
CA ASP A 475 30.60 32.81 -3.34
C ASP A 475 32.01 32.22 -3.36
N GLY A 476 32.80 32.60 -4.38
CA GLY A 476 34.09 31.98 -4.66
C GLY A 476 33.96 30.49 -4.96
N ASP A 477 34.72 29.66 -4.23
CA ASP A 477 34.68 28.20 -4.32
C ASP A 477 33.62 27.57 -3.39
N SER A 478 32.86 28.37 -2.64
CA SER A 478 31.85 27.88 -1.69
C SER A 478 30.42 28.09 -2.19
N HIS A 479 29.53 27.19 -1.76
CA HIS A 479 28.08 27.32 -1.98
C HIS A 479 27.36 27.53 -0.66
N TYR A 480 26.37 28.42 -0.65
CA TYR A 480 25.55 28.70 0.52
C TYR A 480 24.06 28.58 0.23
N TRP A 481 23.32 28.07 1.21
CA TRP A 481 21.86 27.94 1.16
C TRP A 481 21.24 28.61 2.40
N GLU A 482 20.38 29.60 2.16
CA GLU A 482 19.64 30.30 3.20
C GLU A 482 18.47 29.44 3.71
N PRO A 483 18.19 29.39 5.03
CA PRO A 483 17.01 28.74 5.55
C PRO A 483 15.74 29.46 5.12
N LEU A 484 14.76 28.71 4.63
CA LEU A 484 13.47 29.23 4.20
C LEU A 484 12.38 28.27 4.67
N GLU A 485 11.35 28.80 5.33
CA GLU A 485 10.25 27.96 5.81
C GLU A 485 9.56 27.20 4.67
N SER A 486 9.07 25.99 4.96
CA SER A 486 8.35 25.16 3.98
C SER A 486 7.12 25.87 3.37
N THR A 487 6.43 26.68 4.17
CA THR A 487 5.28 27.49 3.76
C THR A 487 5.63 28.57 2.74
N LEU A 488 6.89 28.99 2.71
CA LEU A 488 7.44 29.98 1.79
C LEU A 488 8.20 29.35 0.62
N GLY A 489 8.09 28.02 0.43
CA GLY A 489 8.71 27.29 -0.67
C GLY A 489 10.10 26.71 -0.36
N GLY A 490 10.51 26.68 0.92
CA GLY A 490 11.75 26.01 1.32
C GLY A 490 11.75 24.51 1.01
N CYS A 491 12.81 24.05 0.38
CA CYS A 491 13.04 22.64 0.10
C CYS A 491 13.46 21.92 1.38
N ARG A 492 12.79 20.82 1.71
CA ARG A 492 13.09 20.03 2.91
C ARG A 492 14.41 19.27 2.73
N VAL A 493 15.33 19.47 3.67
CA VAL A 493 16.66 18.82 3.71
C VAL A 493 16.78 17.97 4.96
N ILE A 494 17.35 16.77 4.79
CA ILE A 494 17.55 15.78 5.85
C ILE A 494 19.06 15.63 6.05
N LEU A 495 19.53 15.91 7.26
CA LEU A 495 20.93 15.87 7.66
C LEU A 495 21.15 14.73 8.66
N LEU A 496 22.37 14.20 8.69
CA LEU A 496 22.82 13.19 9.64
C LEU A 496 24.30 13.43 9.98
N ASP A 497 24.71 12.98 11.15
CA ASP A 497 26.10 13.07 11.64
C ASP A 497 26.82 11.71 11.65
N ARG A 498 26.09 10.61 11.45
CA ARG A 498 26.60 9.24 11.26
C ARG A 498 25.57 8.33 10.58
N LEU A 499 26.00 7.19 10.04
CA LEU A 499 25.13 6.12 9.53
C LEU A 499 25.10 4.94 10.51
N ILE A 500 23.91 4.55 10.99
CA ILE A 500 23.73 3.37 11.81
C ILE A 500 23.89 2.11 10.95
N GLY A 501 24.82 1.22 11.34
CA GLY A 501 25.07 -0.07 10.69
C GLY A 501 26.33 -0.13 9.82
N GLY A 502 27.05 0.98 9.63
CA GLY A 502 28.41 0.97 9.08
C GLY A 502 29.43 0.49 10.11
N SER A 503 30.62 0.05 9.70
CA SER A 503 31.72 -0.20 10.64
C SER A 503 32.13 1.12 11.32
N ASP A 504 32.59 1.08 12.57
CA ASP A 504 33.01 2.28 13.33
C ASP A 504 34.10 3.12 12.61
N ASP A 505 34.76 2.57 11.58
CA ASP A 505 35.79 3.20 10.75
C ASP A 505 35.30 3.67 9.35
N GLU A 506 33.99 3.58 9.02
CA GLU A 506 33.47 4.12 7.75
C GLU A 506 33.22 5.63 7.84
N ASP A 507 34.10 6.43 7.23
CA ASP A 507 33.90 7.88 7.11
C ASP A 507 32.67 8.19 6.25
N LEU A 508 31.77 9.04 6.77
CA LEU A 508 30.56 9.50 6.07
C LEU A 508 30.84 10.12 4.70
N GLU A 509 32.05 10.63 4.50
CA GLU A 509 32.52 11.27 3.27
C GLU A 509 32.73 10.26 2.13
N ASP A 510 32.93 8.98 2.45
CA ASP A 510 33.19 7.92 1.47
C ASP A 510 31.92 7.24 0.94
N HIS A 511 30.75 7.54 1.52
CA HIS A 511 29.49 6.91 1.13
C HIS A 511 28.87 7.58 -0.11
N ALA A 512 28.58 6.80 -1.16
CA ALA A 512 28.13 7.28 -2.47
C ALA A 512 26.76 8.01 -2.52
N ARG A 513 26.15 8.31 -1.37
CA ARG A 513 24.82 8.95 -1.23
C ARG A 513 24.77 10.07 -0.19
N THR A 514 25.91 10.46 0.34
CA THR A 514 26.07 11.54 1.31
C THR A 514 26.96 12.63 0.72
N ALA A 515 26.91 13.83 1.28
CA ALA A 515 27.83 14.91 0.94
C ALA A 515 28.12 15.71 2.23
N PRO A 516 29.39 16.03 2.54
CA PRO A 516 29.73 16.83 3.71
C PRO A 516 29.19 18.25 3.55
N LEU A 517 28.50 18.73 4.58
CA LEU A 517 27.91 20.05 4.65
C LEU A 517 28.18 20.63 6.04
N HIS A 518 28.48 21.92 6.09
CA HIS A 518 28.60 22.67 7.33
C HIS A 518 27.37 23.56 7.51
N PHE A 519 27.02 23.91 8.74
CA PHE A 519 25.93 24.86 9.00
C PHE A 519 26.35 25.94 10.00
N CYS A 520 25.78 27.12 9.86
CA CYS A 520 25.96 28.19 10.82
C CYS A 520 25.13 27.94 12.09
N ARG A 521 25.78 27.85 13.24
CA ARG A 521 25.13 27.62 14.55
C ARG A 521 24.15 28.72 14.97
N HIS A 522 24.21 29.89 14.33
CA HIS A 522 23.35 31.03 14.65
C HIS A 522 22.13 31.12 13.73
N CYS A 523 22.35 31.17 12.41
CA CYS A 523 21.26 31.38 11.46
C CYS A 523 20.73 30.08 10.83
N GLY A 524 21.44 28.96 10.91
CA GLY A 524 21.06 27.70 10.28
C GLY A 524 21.38 27.58 8.80
N ALA A 525 22.01 28.60 8.20
CA ALA A 525 22.46 28.54 6.81
C ALA A 525 23.45 27.38 6.60
N ILE A 526 23.27 26.67 5.50
CA ILE A 526 24.13 25.54 5.14
C ILE A 526 25.19 26.00 4.14
N ILE A 527 26.43 25.55 4.33
CA ILE A 527 27.61 25.91 3.58
C ILE A 527 28.32 24.64 3.13
N ARG A 528 28.68 24.59 1.85
CA ARG A 528 29.63 23.61 1.30
C ARG A 528 30.90 24.35 0.91
N ALA A 529 32.02 24.01 1.53
CA ALA A 529 33.34 24.39 1.03
C ALA A 529 33.76 23.33 -0.02
N CYS A 530 34.16 23.77 -1.21
CA CYS A 530 34.75 22.87 -2.21
C CYS A 530 36.24 22.62 -1.95
#